data_AF-A0AAN9YR26-F1
#
_entry.id   AF-A0AAN9YR26-F1
#
_cell.length_a   1.000
_cell.length_b   1.000
_cell.length_c   1.000
_cell.angle_alpha   90.00
_cell.angle_beta   90.00
_cell.angle_gamma   90.00
#
_symmetry.space_group_name_H-M   'P 1'
#
loop_
_entity.id
_entity.type
_entity.pdbx_description
1 polymer ?
#
loop_
_entity_poly.entity_id
_entity_poly.type
_entity_poly.pdbx_seq_one_letter_code
_entity_poly.pdbx_strand_id
1 'polypeptide(L)'
;MQIWEPLDGFVTYAITQNLHEAAFPCSNSIECKIAPTRLWRAASAVPFLLIAAWCFQAMDLGKIDANAQPYADAGVIQWDGDNKVEILDNFHGVRILDEIWRGSMATFSPSTFGYDAIGSWQVFSFLIDLGPVFAIWILESTRAANAWSPAYI
;
A
#
# COMPACT_ATOMS: atom_id res chain seq x y z
N MET A 1 -46.00 11.28 -26.46
CA MET A 1 -45.53 11.39 -27.85
C MET A 1 -44.52 12.53 -27.89
N GLN A 2 -43.35 12.25 -28.47
CA GLN A 2 -42.11 13.06 -28.50
C GLN A 2 -41.29 13.12 -27.22
N ILE A 3 -39.98 12.90 -27.18
CA ILE A 3 -38.99 12.13 -27.97
C ILE A 3 -37.71 12.27 -27.10
N TRP A 4 -37.02 11.16 -26.83
CA TRP A 4 -35.62 11.20 -26.40
C TRP A 4 -34.76 11.51 -27.63
N GLU A 5 -33.91 12.54 -27.56
CA GLU A 5 -32.68 12.70 -28.35
C GLU A 5 -31.71 13.66 -27.64
N PRO A 6 -30.41 13.54 -27.92
CA PRO A 6 -29.36 13.66 -26.92
C PRO A 6 -28.65 15.02 -26.97
N LEU A 7 -28.19 15.52 -25.83
CA LEU A 7 -27.27 16.65 -25.75
C LEU A 7 -25.85 16.17 -26.12
N ASP A 8 -25.70 15.62 -27.32
CA ASP A 8 -24.46 15.15 -27.89
C ASP A 8 -23.78 16.28 -28.64
N GLY A 9 -22.50 16.50 -28.34
CA GLY A 9 -21.61 17.30 -29.17
C GLY A 9 -20.98 18.45 -28.41
N PHE A 10 -21.75 19.47 -28.01
CA PHE A 10 -21.15 20.76 -27.63
C PHE A 10 -20.50 20.77 -26.23
N VAL A 11 -21.14 20.17 -25.22
CA VAL A 11 -20.58 20.11 -23.86
C VAL A 11 -19.41 19.13 -23.80
N THR A 12 -19.51 18.01 -24.51
CA THR A 12 -18.42 17.04 -24.65
C THR A 12 -17.23 17.64 -25.38
N TYR A 13 -17.45 18.37 -26.50
CA TYR A 13 -16.37 19.06 -27.21
C TYR A 13 -15.71 20.14 -26.36
N ALA A 14 -16.48 20.93 -25.60
CA ALA A 14 -15.92 21.97 -24.74
C ALA A 14 -15.04 21.38 -23.63
N ILE A 15 -15.39 20.22 -23.06
CA ILE A 15 -14.56 19.54 -22.06
C ILE A 15 -13.33 18.89 -22.71
N THR A 16 -13.46 18.25 -23.88
CA THR A 16 -12.30 17.65 -24.58
C THR A 16 -11.36 18.69 -25.20
N GLN A 17 -11.87 19.84 -25.64
CA GLN A 17 -11.04 20.91 -26.22
C GLN A 17 -10.31 21.69 -25.12
N ASN A 18 -10.93 21.90 -23.96
CA ASN A 18 -10.22 22.41 -22.78
C ASN A 18 -9.17 21.41 -22.25
N LEU A 19 -9.43 20.10 -22.33
CA LEU A 19 -8.43 19.07 -21.95
C LEU A 19 -7.30 18.93 -22.96
N HIS A 20 -7.55 19.14 -24.26
CA HIS A 20 -6.52 19.05 -25.30
C HIS A 20 -5.67 20.34 -25.39
N GLU A 21 -6.23 21.51 -25.06
CA GLU A 21 -5.47 22.77 -24.94
C GLU A 21 -4.75 22.89 -23.59
N ALA A 22 -5.27 22.30 -22.51
CA ALA A 22 -4.54 22.19 -21.24
C ALA A 22 -3.41 21.14 -21.27
N ALA A 23 -3.37 20.27 -22.29
CA ALA A 23 -2.39 19.20 -22.38
C ALA A 23 -0.98 19.66 -22.75
N PHE A 24 -0.77 20.84 -23.36
CA PHE A 24 0.58 21.33 -23.68
C PHE A 24 0.72 22.88 -23.75
N PRO A 25 0.67 23.63 -22.64
CA PRO A 25 1.21 24.99 -22.63
C PRO A 25 2.72 25.05 -22.34
N CYS A 26 3.40 23.89 -22.25
CA CYS A 26 4.81 23.82 -21.83
C CYS A 26 5.82 23.67 -22.98
N SER A 27 5.53 24.05 -24.23
CA SER A 27 6.59 24.01 -25.25
C SER A 27 7.62 25.13 -25.09
N ASN A 28 7.20 26.32 -24.63
CA ASN A 28 8.03 27.54 -24.72
C ASN A 28 8.17 28.33 -23.41
N SER A 29 7.59 27.86 -22.30
CA SER A 29 7.73 28.51 -20.99
C SER A 29 8.95 27.94 -20.23
N ILE A 30 9.71 28.79 -19.55
CA ILE A 30 10.93 28.44 -18.80
C ILE A 30 10.67 27.31 -17.79
N GLU A 31 9.43 27.18 -17.32
CA GLU A 31 8.94 26.13 -16.41
C GLU A 31 9.09 24.70 -16.97
N CYS A 32 9.02 24.48 -18.28
CA CYS A 32 9.19 23.14 -18.86
C CYS A 32 10.66 22.67 -18.89
N LYS A 33 11.62 23.60 -18.95
CA LYS A 33 13.05 23.25 -18.97
C LYS A 33 13.56 22.73 -17.61
N ILE A 34 12.78 22.93 -16.55
CA ILE A 34 13.10 22.53 -15.17
C ILE A 34 12.24 21.31 -14.77
N ALA A 35 11.55 20.65 -15.71
CA ALA A 35 10.88 19.39 -15.42
C ALA A 35 11.95 18.37 -14.97
N PRO A 36 11.90 17.85 -13.73
CA PRO A 36 12.91 16.93 -13.24
C PRO A 36 12.92 15.68 -14.11
N THR A 37 14.09 15.37 -14.67
CA THR A 37 14.29 14.17 -15.48
C THR A 37 13.94 12.92 -14.64
N ARG A 38 13.57 11.81 -15.30
CA ARG A 38 13.28 10.54 -14.59
C ARG A 38 14.40 10.13 -13.64
N LEU A 39 15.65 10.45 -14.00
CA LEU A 39 16.85 10.29 -13.18
C LEU A 39 16.82 11.09 -11.89
N TRP A 40 16.34 12.34 -11.91
CA TRP A 40 16.24 13.16 -10.71
C TRP A 40 15.20 12.62 -9.73
N ARG A 41 14.06 12.15 -10.25
CA ARG A 41 13.02 11.49 -9.44
C ARG A 41 13.55 10.19 -8.82
N ALA A 42 14.28 9.39 -9.61
CA ALA A 42 14.92 8.18 -9.10
C ALA A 42 15.97 8.50 -8.01
N ALA A 43 16.82 9.51 -8.22
CA ALA A 43 17.80 9.96 -7.25
C ALA A 43 17.16 10.42 -5.93
N SER A 44 16.02 11.12 -5.98
CA SER A 44 15.29 11.53 -4.78
C SER A 44 14.67 10.37 -3.99
N ALA A 45 14.45 9.21 -4.63
CA ALA A 45 13.92 8.02 -3.95
C ALA A 45 15.01 7.18 -3.26
N VAL A 46 16.27 7.32 -3.68
CA VAL A 46 17.42 6.57 -3.11
C VAL A 46 17.52 6.67 -1.59
N PRO A 47 17.45 7.84 -0.92
CA PRO A 47 17.55 7.89 0.53
C PRO A 47 16.45 7.09 1.24
N PHE A 48 15.22 7.08 0.71
CA PHE A 48 14.14 6.27 1.26
C PHE A 48 14.39 4.76 1.09
N LEU A 49 14.96 4.35 -0.05
CA LEU A 49 15.36 2.96 -0.28
C LEU A 49 16.48 2.51 0.66
N LEU A 50 17.45 3.40 0.95
CA LEU A 50 18.52 3.11 1.89
C LEU A 50 17.99 2.94 3.32
N ILE A 51 17.06 3.80 3.75
CA ILE A 51 16.40 3.66 5.05
C ILE A 51 15.63 2.35 5.10
N ALA A 52 14.86 2.01 4.05
CA ALA A 52 14.14 0.74 3.99
C ALA A 52 15.09 -0.46 4.12
N ALA A 53 16.21 -0.46 3.37
CA ALA A 53 17.22 -1.52 3.46
C ALA A 53 17.83 -1.61 4.87
N TRP A 54 18.09 -0.47 5.51
CA TRP A 54 18.57 -0.44 6.90
C TRP A 54 17.52 -1.01 7.86
N CYS A 55 16.26 -0.63 7.73
CA CYS A 55 15.16 -1.16 8.55
C CYS A 55 15.05 -2.69 8.39
N PHE A 56 15.16 -3.21 7.17
CA PHE A 56 15.18 -4.66 6.93
C PHE A 56 16.37 -5.35 7.62
N GLN A 57 17.54 -4.72 7.63
CA GLN A 57 18.71 -5.27 8.30
C GLN A 57 18.62 -5.18 9.83
N ALA A 58 18.00 -4.12 10.35
CA ALA A 58 17.81 -3.91 11.78
C ALA A 58 16.68 -4.78 12.36
N MET A 59 15.78 -5.29 11.51
CA MET A 59 14.71 -6.19 11.93
C MET A 59 15.28 -7.55 12.35
N ASP A 60 15.15 -7.87 13.63
CA ASP A 60 15.63 -9.14 14.20
C ASP A 60 14.64 -10.27 13.91
N LEU A 61 14.75 -10.85 12.71
CA LEU A 61 13.92 -11.97 12.26
C LEU A 61 14.06 -13.21 13.16
N GLY A 62 15.26 -13.44 13.73
CA GLY A 62 15.51 -14.61 14.58
C GLY A 62 14.71 -14.56 15.87
N LYS A 63 14.60 -13.39 16.50
CA LYS A 63 13.75 -13.21 17.69
C LYS A 63 12.26 -13.30 17.38
N ILE A 64 11.85 -12.78 16.23
CA ILE A 64 10.45 -12.86 15.79
C ILE A 64 10.05 -14.33 15.62
N ASP A 65 10.86 -15.11 14.90
CA ASP A 65 10.61 -16.53 14.67
C ASP A 65 10.64 -17.33 15.98
N ALA A 66 11.63 -17.10 16.84
CA ALA A 66 11.72 -17.78 18.14
C ALA A 66 10.51 -17.51 19.05
N ASN A 67 9.88 -16.34 18.93
CA ASN A 67 8.68 -16.01 19.69
C ASN A 67 7.39 -16.54 19.04
N ALA A 68 7.32 -16.59 17.70
CA ALA A 68 6.12 -17.00 16.97
C ALA A 68 5.99 -18.52 16.79
N GLN A 69 7.11 -19.23 16.57
CA GLN A 69 7.14 -20.69 16.33
C GLN A 69 6.37 -21.50 17.37
N PRO A 70 6.52 -21.27 18.70
CA PRO A 70 5.80 -22.07 19.69
C PRO A 70 4.28 -22.01 19.55
N TYR A 71 3.73 -20.85 19.19
CA TYR A 71 2.30 -20.67 18.98
C TYR A 71 1.85 -21.22 17.63
N ALA A 72 2.67 -21.04 16.60
CA ALA A 72 2.41 -21.61 15.28
C ALA A 72 2.36 -23.14 15.35
N ASP A 73 3.30 -23.79 16.03
CA ASP A 73 3.35 -25.25 16.17
C ASP A 73 2.29 -25.80 17.10
N ALA A 74 1.93 -25.07 18.16
CA ALA A 74 0.84 -25.45 19.05
C ALA A 74 -0.54 -25.31 18.39
N GLY A 75 -0.67 -24.53 17.30
CA GLY A 75 -1.95 -24.21 16.67
C GLY A 75 -2.88 -23.38 17.56
N VAL A 76 -2.37 -22.85 18.67
CA VAL A 76 -3.14 -22.09 19.67
C VAL A 76 -2.31 -20.91 20.16
N ILE A 77 -2.93 -19.74 20.15
CA ILE A 77 -2.37 -18.50 20.70
C ILE A 77 -3.00 -18.30 22.06
N GLN A 78 -2.20 -18.36 23.11
CA GLN A 78 -2.65 -18.15 24.49
C GLN A 78 -1.90 -16.97 25.11
N TRP A 79 -2.64 -16.09 25.77
CA TRP A 79 -2.08 -14.95 26.49
C TRP A 79 -2.84 -14.70 27.79
N ASP A 80 -2.18 -14.10 28.78
CA ASP A 80 -2.78 -13.73 30.07
C ASP A 80 -3.49 -14.89 30.82
N GLY A 81 -3.01 -16.13 30.61
CA GLY A 81 -3.51 -17.35 31.26
C GLY A 81 -4.83 -17.88 30.71
N ASP A 82 -5.88 -17.07 30.68
CA ASP A 82 -7.24 -17.52 30.35
C ASP A 82 -7.66 -17.22 28.91
N ASN A 83 -6.99 -16.27 28.23
CA ASN A 83 -7.33 -15.92 26.85
C ASN A 83 -6.63 -16.87 25.88
N LYS A 84 -7.43 -17.54 25.04
CA LYS A 84 -6.94 -18.47 24.02
C LYS A 84 -7.70 -18.31 22.72
N VAL A 85 -7.00 -18.43 21.61
CA VAL A 85 -7.56 -18.45 20.25
C VAL A 85 -6.88 -19.56 19.45
N GLU A 86 -7.67 -20.42 18.82
CA GLU A 86 -7.18 -21.47 17.93
C GLU A 86 -6.81 -20.86 16.57
N ILE A 87 -5.66 -21.28 16.02
CA ILE A 87 -5.22 -20.86 14.69
C ILE A 87 -5.86 -21.78 13.66
N LEU A 88 -6.39 -21.20 12.60
CA LEU A 88 -6.96 -21.96 11.49
C LEU A 88 -5.85 -22.63 10.67
N ASP A 89 -5.84 -23.96 10.63
CA ASP A 89 -4.83 -24.74 9.89
C ASP A 89 -5.08 -24.87 8.39
N ASN A 90 -6.31 -24.61 7.91
CA ASN A 90 -6.69 -24.80 6.50
C ASN A 90 -7.58 -23.64 6.01
N PHE A 91 -7.02 -22.44 5.91
CA PHE A 91 -7.79 -21.27 5.47
C PHE A 91 -7.88 -21.19 3.94
N HIS A 92 -6.78 -21.45 3.24
CA HIS A 92 -6.67 -21.39 1.79
C HIS A 92 -6.82 -22.77 1.12
N GLY A 93 -6.63 -23.86 1.87
CA GLY A 93 -6.65 -25.23 1.34
C GLY A 93 -5.38 -25.60 0.55
N VAL A 94 -4.36 -24.74 0.61
CA VAL A 94 -3.06 -24.95 -0.01
C VAL A 94 -2.02 -24.92 1.10
N ARG A 95 -1.43 -26.07 1.38
CA ARG A 95 -0.52 -26.29 2.52
C ARG A 95 0.53 -25.18 2.70
N ILE A 96 1.17 -24.75 1.62
CA ILE A 96 2.21 -23.71 1.68
C ILE A 96 1.64 -22.36 2.12
N LEU A 97 0.47 -21.97 1.59
CA LEU A 97 -0.18 -20.72 1.98
C LEU A 97 -0.67 -20.79 3.42
N ASP A 98 -1.18 -21.95 3.84
CA ASP A 98 -1.68 -22.16 5.19
C ASP A 98 -0.54 -22.16 6.23
N GLU A 99 0.62 -22.73 5.91
CA GLU A 99 1.83 -22.65 6.76
C GLU A 99 2.31 -21.19 6.92
N ILE A 100 2.39 -20.43 5.82
CA ILE A 100 2.77 -19.01 5.85
C ILE A 100 1.75 -18.20 6.64
N TRP A 101 0.46 -18.47 6.44
CA TRP A 101 -0.62 -17.79 7.14
C TRP A 101 -0.58 -18.06 8.64
N ARG A 102 -0.36 -19.32 9.05
CA ARG A 102 -0.24 -19.72 10.45
C ARG A 102 0.91 -18.99 11.15
N GLY A 103 2.09 -18.96 10.54
CA GLY A 103 3.24 -18.22 11.07
C GLY A 103 2.97 -16.71 11.16
N SER A 104 2.27 -16.14 10.18
CA SER A 104 1.88 -14.72 10.18
C SER A 104 0.90 -14.40 11.32
N MET A 105 -0.13 -15.23 11.50
CA MET A 105 -1.10 -15.09 12.59
C MET A 105 -0.43 -15.13 13.96
N ALA A 106 0.49 -16.08 14.18
CA ALA A 106 1.27 -16.18 15.41
C ALA A 106 2.23 -14.99 15.62
N THR A 107 2.78 -14.44 14.53
CA THR A 107 3.72 -13.32 14.57
C THR A 107 3.04 -12.00 14.94
N PHE A 108 1.87 -11.72 14.37
CA PHE A 108 1.16 -10.44 14.55
C PHE A 108 0.17 -10.45 15.72
N SER A 109 -0.12 -11.60 16.32
CA SER A 109 -1.07 -11.70 17.44
C SER A 109 -0.75 -10.83 18.66
N PRO A 110 0.52 -10.57 19.06
CA PRO A 110 0.79 -9.68 20.20
C PRO A 110 0.28 -8.26 19.96
N SER A 111 0.47 -7.76 18.75
CA SER A 111 0.02 -6.43 18.35
C SER A 111 -1.50 -6.37 18.09
N THR A 112 -2.07 -7.46 17.57
CA THR A 112 -3.49 -7.51 17.17
C THR A 112 -4.41 -7.71 18.36
N PHE A 113 -4.06 -8.61 19.28
CA PHE A 113 -4.82 -8.87 20.50
C PHE A 113 -4.43 -7.92 21.65
N GLY A 114 -3.40 -7.10 21.47
CA GLY A 114 -3.06 -6.01 22.38
C GLY A 114 -2.43 -6.43 23.70
N TYR A 115 -2.00 -7.69 23.84
CA TYR A 115 -1.27 -8.15 25.02
C TYR A 115 0.20 -7.71 25.02
N ASP A 116 0.69 -7.13 23.92
CA ASP A 116 1.82 -6.20 23.91
C ASP A 116 1.34 -4.80 23.53
N ALA A 117 1.15 -3.94 24.53
CA ALA A 117 0.63 -2.58 24.35
C ALA A 117 1.56 -1.71 23.48
N ILE A 118 2.88 -1.92 23.56
CA ILE A 118 3.86 -1.14 22.79
C ILE A 118 3.79 -1.56 21.32
N GLY A 119 3.87 -2.87 21.05
CA GLY A 119 3.74 -3.41 19.70
C GLY A 119 2.40 -3.08 19.06
N SER A 120 1.30 -3.14 19.82
CA SER A 120 -0.04 -2.78 19.33
C SER A 120 -0.10 -1.32 18.89
N TRP A 121 0.45 -0.40 19.70
CA TRP A 121 0.49 1.02 19.34
C TRP A 121 1.40 1.30 18.13
N GLN A 122 2.52 0.59 18.01
CA GLN A 122 3.42 0.70 16.87
C GLN A 122 2.75 0.25 15.57
N VAL A 123 2.06 -0.90 15.58
CA VAL A 123 1.31 -1.39 14.40
C VAL A 123 0.15 -0.47 14.06
N PHE A 124 -0.56 0.06 15.07
CA PHE A 124 -1.62 1.04 14.84
C PHE A 124 -1.08 2.30 14.16
N SER A 125 0.03 2.85 14.66
CA SER A 125 0.68 4.03 14.05
C SER A 125 1.08 3.77 12.60
N PHE A 126 1.69 2.60 12.34
CA PHE A 126 2.05 2.17 10.98
C PHE A 126 0.83 2.11 10.04
N LEU A 127 -0.31 1.60 10.49
CA LEU A 127 -1.54 1.54 9.69
C LEU A 127 -2.08 2.93 9.34
N ILE A 128 -2.00 3.88 10.27
CA ILE A 128 -2.40 5.26 10.04
C ILE A 128 -1.45 5.96 9.06
N ASP A 129 -0.15 5.70 9.17
CA ASP A 129 0.87 6.26 8.28
C ASP A 129 0.73 5.78 6.82
N LEU A 130 0.08 4.63 6.58
CA LEU A 130 -0.24 4.16 5.23
C LEU A 130 -1.33 4.99 4.55
N GLY A 131 -2.21 5.67 5.30
CA GLY A 131 -3.31 6.45 4.75
C GLY A 131 -2.85 7.52 3.75
N PRO A 132 -1.92 8.42 4.13
CA PRO A 132 -1.35 9.39 3.21
C PRO A 132 -0.64 8.76 2.00
N VAL A 133 0.03 7.62 2.19
CA VAL A 133 0.71 6.91 1.09
C VAL A 133 -0.29 6.42 0.05
N PHE A 134 -1.38 5.79 0.48
CA PHE A 134 -2.46 5.37 -0.42
C PHE A 134 -3.14 6.56 -1.11
N ALA A 135 -3.37 7.67 -0.38
CA ALA A 135 -3.93 8.88 -0.97
C ALA A 135 -3.04 9.45 -2.08
N ILE A 136 -1.73 9.57 -1.83
CA ILE A 136 -0.77 10.02 -2.85
C ILE A 136 -0.76 9.05 -4.03
N TRP A 137 -0.77 7.74 -3.79
CA TRP A 137 -0.73 6.76 -4.85
C TRP A 137 -1.98 6.84 -5.75
N ILE A 138 -3.18 6.96 -5.17
CA ILE A 138 -4.43 7.13 -5.92
C ILE A 138 -4.46 8.47 -6.68
N LEU A 139 -3.92 9.54 -6.11
CA LEU A 139 -3.86 10.82 -6.82
C LEU A 139 -2.85 10.79 -7.97
N GLU A 140 -1.68 10.18 -7.77
CA GLU A 140 -0.68 10.04 -8.83
C GLU A 140 -1.12 9.04 -9.90
N SER A 141 -1.86 7.99 -9.57
CA SER A 141 -2.37 7.02 -10.55
C SER A 141 -3.25 7.69 -11.61
N THR A 142 -4.07 8.68 -11.23
CA THR A 142 -4.99 9.37 -12.15
C THR A 142 -4.31 10.37 -13.09
N ARG A 143 -3.00 10.65 -12.95
CA ARG A 143 -2.30 11.59 -13.83
C ARG A 143 -2.26 11.08 -15.26
N ALA A 144 -2.43 11.99 -16.23
CA ALA A 144 -2.34 11.68 -17.66
C ALA A 144 -1.02 11.01 -18.07
N ALA A 145 0.08 11.28 -17.36
CA ALA A 145 1.38 10.64 -17.58
C ALA A 145 1.39 9.13 -17.27
N ASN A 146 0.46 8.66 -16.43
CA ASN A 146 0.28 7.26 -16.08
C ASN A 146 -0.81 6.58 -16.91
N ALA A 147 -1.50 7.30 -17.81
CA ALA A 147 -2.52 6.72 -18.68
C ALA A 147 -1.95 5.51 -19.43
N TRP A 148 -2.75 4.44 -19.50
CA TRP A 148 -2.39 3.16 -20.14
C TRP A 148 -1.28 2.36 -19.44
N SER A 149 -0.85 2.77 -18.24
CA SER A 149 0.02 1.96 -17.38
C SER A 149 -0.83 1.09 -16.43
N PRO A 150 -0.26 -0.02 -15.91
CA PRO A 150 -0.91 -0.81 -14.85
C PRO A 150 -1.18 -0.02 -13.56
N ALA A 151 -0.55 1.15 -13.42
CA ALA A 151 -0.72 2.03 -12.28
C ALA A 151 -1.82 3.08 -12.50
N TYR A 152 -2.57 3.06 -13.61
CA TYR A 152 -3.71 3.96 -13.87
C TYR A 152 -4.99 3.37 -13.29
N ILE A 153 -5.76 4.17 -12.56
CA ILE A 153 -7.06 3.80 -11.95
C ILE A 153 -8.12 4.76 -12.47
#